data_AF-A0A832LT26-F1
#
_entry.id   AF-A0A832LT26-F1
#
_cell.length_a   1.000
_cell.length_b   1.000
_cell.length_c   1.000
_cell.angle_alpha   90.00
_cell.angle_beta   90.00
_cell.angle_gamma   90.00
#
_symmetry.space_group_name_H-M   'P 1'
#
loop_
_entity.id
_entity.type
_entity.pdbx_description
1 polymer ?
#
loop_
_entity_poly.entity_id
_entity_poly.type
_entity_poly.pdbx_seq_one_letter_code
_entity_poly.pdbx_strand_id
1 'polypeptide(L)'
;MMPELVRIGGLTLYTYGFMWVVGIWLAVWWGLRRAPRYGVAPDDALDIAFWSVLTGIVGGRVAFVLTNWSQYAPDPLSVLRVWEGG
;
A
#
# COMPACT_ATOMS: atom_id res chain seq x y z
N MET A 1 -4.27 -18.31 -11.28
CA MET A 1 -4.75 -16.91 -11.19
C MET A 1 -4.33 -16.20 -12.47
N MET A 2 -5.19 -15.42 -13.12
CA MET A 2 -4.77 -14.59 -14.27
C MET A 2 -3.99 -13.39 -13.72
N PRO A 3 -2.66 -13.31 -13.94
CA PRO A 3 -1.84 -12.24 -13.35
C PRO A 3 -2.13 -10.88 -13.99
N GLU A 4 -2.55 -10.89 -15.26
CA GLU A 4 -2.87 -9.70 -16.05
C GLU A 4 -4.39 -9.52 -16.11
N LEU A 5 -4.86 -8.35 -15.65
CA LEU A 5 -6.28 -8.01 -15.64
C LEU A 5 -6.68 -7.38 -16.99
N VAL A 6 -5.94 -6.35 -17.41
CA VAL A 6 -6.10 -5.67 -18.69
C VAL A 6 -4.73 -5.17 -19.16
N ARG A 7 -4.42 -5.32 -20.44
CA ARG A 7 -3.24 -4.74 -21.08
C ARG A 7 -3.69 -3.67 -22.07
N ILE A 8 -3.32 -2.42 -21.82
CA ILE A 8 -3.60 -1.29 -22.72
C ILE A 8 -2.28 -0.76 -23.25
N GLY A 9 -1.96 -1.08 -24.51
CA GLY A 9 -0.67 -0.73 -25.11
C GLY A 9 0.51 -1.38 -24.35
N GLY A 10 1.43 -0.54 -23.85
CA GLY A 10 2.58 -0.96 -23.05
C GLY A 10 2.33 -1.02 -21.53
N LEU A 11 1.11 -0.73 -21.06
CA LEU A 11 0.75 -0.78 -19.64
C LEU A 11 -0.01 -2.07 -19.33
N THR A 12 0.57 -2.93 -18.50
CA THR A 12 -0.10 -4.13 -17.98
C THR A 12 -0.64 -3.85 -16.59
N LEU A 13 -1.96 -3.88 -16.43
CA LEU A 13 -2.61 -3.80 -15.12
C LEU A 13 -2.63 -5.20 -14.51
N TYR A 14 -1.88 -5.39 -13.43
CA TYR A 14 -1.88 -6.65 -12.71
C TYR A 14 -3.08 -6.78 -11.76
N THR A 15 -3.61 -7.99 -11.66
CA THR A 15 -4.79 -8.31 -10.82
C THR A 15 -4.55 -7.99 -9.34
N TYR A 16 -3.35 -8.27 -8.82
CA TYR A 16 -3.03 -7.97 -7.43
C TYR A 16 -3.04 -6.46 -7.15
N GLY A 17 -2.43 -5.65 -8.02
CA GLY A 17 -2.40 -4.19 -7.87
C GLY A 17 -3.82 -3.60 -7.94
N PHE A 18 -4.64 -4.12 -8.85
CA PHE A 18 -6.06 -3.72 -8.93
C PHE A 18 -6.82 -4.03 -7.64
N MET A 19 -6.65 -5.23 -7.08
CA MET A 19 -7.29 -5.61 -5.80
C MET A 19 -6.85 -4.71 -4.63
N TRP A 20 -5.58 -4.30 -4.58
CA TRP A 20 -5.09 -3.35 -3.58
C TRP A 20 -5.80 -2.00 -3.67
N VAL A 21 -5.91 -1.44 -4.88
CA VAL A 21 -6.61 -0.16 -5.09
C VAL A 21 -8.08 -0.25 -4.68
N VAL A 22 -8.77 -1.33 -5.07
CA VAL A 22 -10.17 -1.56 -4.69
C VAL A 22 -10.32 -1.67 -3.16
N GLY A 23 -9.43 -2.40 -2.50
CA GLY A 23 -9.44 -2.56 -1.05
C GLY A 23 -9.24 -1.23 -0.31
N ILE A 24 -8.25 -0.44 -0.72
CA ILE A 24 -7.99 0.89 -0.15
C ILE A 24 -9.20 1.80 -0.37
N TRP A 25 -9.75 1.82 -1.59
CA TRP A 25 -10.91 2.64 -1.92
C TRP A 25 -12.13 2.29 -1.06
N LEU A 26 -12.42 1.00 -0.89
CA LEU A 26 -13.52 0.54 -0.03
C LEU A 26 -13.30 0.93 1.45
N ALA A 27 -12.07 0.81 1.95
CA ALA A 27 -11.73 1.20 3.32
C ALA A 27 -11.92 2.70 3.55
N VAL A 28 -11.44 3.55 2.63
CA VAL A 28 -11.60 5.01 2.69
C VAL A 28 -13.07 5.39 2.61
N TRP A 29 -13.79 4.83 1.63
CA TRP A 29 -15.21 5.11 1.43
C TRP A 29 -16.05 4.74 2.66
N TRP A 30 -15.76 3.59 3.26
CA TRP A 30 -16.42 3.16 4.49
C TRP A 30 -16.05 4.07 5.68
N GLY A 31 -14.78 4.44 5.81
CA GLY A 31 -14.27 5.36 6.82
C GLY A 31 -14.98 6.71 6.78
N LEU A 32 -15.06 7.32 5.59
CA LEU A 32 -15.74 8.61 5.39
C LEU A 32 -17.22 8.56 5.73
N ARG A 33 -17.91 7.47 5.38
CA ARG A 33 -19.33 7.30 5.74
C ARG A 33 -19.56 7.19 7.25
N ARG A 34 -18.54 6.76 8.00
CA ARG A 34 -18.64 6.53 9.44
C ARG A 34 -18.01 7.65 10.27
N ALA A 35 -17.12 8.44 9.69
CA ALA A 35 -16.45 9.58 10.33
C ALA A 35 -17.44 10.55 11.03
N PRO A 36 -18.59 10.94 10.44
CA PRO A 36 -19.56 11.80 11.12
C PRO A 36 -20.14 11.20 12.40
N ARG A 37 -20.24 9.85 12.50
CA ARG A 37 -20.73 9.18 13.71
C ARG A 37 -19.76 9.28 14.88
N TYR A 38 -18.49 9.55 14.60
CA TYR A 38 -17.44 9.73 15.61
C TYR A 38 -17.07 11.21 15.79
N GLY A 39 -17.81 12.13 15.17
CA GLY A 39 -17.51 13.56 15.21
C GLY A 39 -16.23 13.95 14.45
N VAL A 40 -15.74 13.10 13.56
CA VAL A 40 -14.53 13.34 12.76
C VAL A 40 -14.93 14.05 11.47
N ALA A 41 -14.23 15.13 11.13
CA ALA A 41 -14.45 15.84 9.88
C ALA A 41 -14.05 14.94 8.69
N PRO A 42 -14.74 15.03 7.54
CA PRO A 42 -14.38 14.27 6.35
C PRO A 42 -12.92 14.49 5.92
N ASP A 43 -12.42 15.71 6.07
CA ASP A 43 -11.04 16.07 5.73
C ASP A 43 -10.03 15.37 6.64
N ASP A 44 -10.27 15.37 7.96
CA ASP A 44 -9.42 14.63 8.91
C ASP A 44 -9.42 13.12 8.61
N ALA A 45 -10.57 12.56 8.21
CA ALA A 45 -10.66 11.15 7.85
C ALA A 45 -9.86 10.82 6.56
N LEU A 46 -9.82 11.74 5.59
CA LEU A 46 -8.98 11.61 4.41
C LEU A 46 -7.49 11.71 4.77
N ASP A 47 -7.12 12.65 5.64
CA ASP A 47 -5.73 12.80 6.10
C ASP A 47 -5.26 11.54 6.83
N ILE A 48 -6.08 11.00 7.74
CA ILE A 48 -5.80 9.75 8.44
C ILE A 48 -5.62 8.61 7.42
N ALA A 49 -6.52 8.51 6.43
CA ALA A 49 -6.42 7.45 5.43
C ALA A 49 -5.14 7.57 4.58
N PHE A 50 -4.78 8.78 4.17
CA PHE A 50 -3.56 9.05 3.43
C PHE A 50 -2.32 8.63 4.23
N TRP A 51 -2.21 9.08 5.48
CA TRP A 51 -1.10 8.69 6.37
C TRP A 51 -1.09 7.20 6.67
N SER A 52 -2.26 6.56 6.82
CA SER A 52 -2.37 5.12 7.04
C SER A 52 -1.81 4.31 5.87
N VAL A 53 -2.13 4.70 4.63
CA VAL A 53 -1.59 4.04 3.43
C VAL A 53 -0.08 4.26 3.33
N LEU A 54 0.38 5.50 3.54
CA LEU A 54 1.81 5.83 3.45
C LEU A 54 2.64 5.07 4.48
N THR A 55 2.21 5.10 5.74
CA THR A 55 2.87 4.36 6.83
C THR A 55 2.75 2.85 6.67
N GLY A 56 1.66 2.34 6.08
CA GLY A 56 1.51 0.92 5.76
C GLY A 56 2.52 0.43 4.71
N ILE A 57 2.76 1.22 3.67
CA ILE A 57 3.78 0.93 2.64
C ILE A 57 5.18 0.94 3.26
N VAL A 58 5.52 2.01 3.99
CA VAL A 58 6.84 2.16 4.63
C VAL A 58 7.05 1.08 5.69
N GLY A 59 6.06 0.86 6.55
CA GLY A 59 6.09 -0.13 7.62
C GLY A 59 6.18 -1.56 7.09
N GLY A 60 5.46 -1.88 6.01
CA GLY A 60 5.57 -3.16 5.33
C GLY A 60 6.99 -3.42 4.82
N ARG A 61 7.62 -2.41 4.22
CA ARG A 61 9.01 -2.51 3.75
C ARG A 61 10.00 -2.69 4.91
N VAL A 62 9.85 -1.90 5.97
CA VAL A 62 10.70 -2.03 7.17
C VAL A 62 10.53 -3.41 7.79
N ALA A 63 9.29 -3.90 7.93
CA ALA A 63 9.02 -5.23 8.46
C ALA A 63 9.63 -6.34 7.59
N PHE A 64 9.53 -6.25 6.26
CA PHE A 64 10.16 -7.19 5.34
C PHE A 64 11.69 -7.22 5.49
N VAL A 65 12.31 -6.05 5.62
CA VAL A 65 13.76 -5.92 5.77
C VAL A 65 14.22 -6.49 7.11
N LEU A 66 13.47 -6.23 8.19
CA LEU A 66 13.78 -6.74 9.52
C LEU A 66 13.66 -8.27 9.58
N THR A 67 12.64 -8.86 8.93
CA THR A 67 12.47 -10.32 8.89
C THR A 67 13.48 -11.01 7.98
N ASN A 68 13.97 -10.33 6.93
CA ASN A 68 14.97 -10.84 6.00
C ASN A 68 16.36 -10.22 6.23
N TRP A 69 16.67 -9.79 7.44
CA TRP A 69 17.89 -9.03 7.75
C TRP A 69 19.19 -9.70 7.29
N SER A 70 19.25 -11.04 7.29
CA SER A 70 20.41 -11.79 6.80
C SER A 70 20.73 -11.56 5.32
N GLN A 71 19.73 -11.23 4.49
CA GLN A 71 19.89 -10.89 3.07
C GLN A 71 20.39 -9.45 2.88
N TYR A 72 20.05 -8.56 3.82
CA TYR A 72 20.37 -7.13 3.75
C TYR A 72 21.65 -6.77 4.52
N ALA A 73 22.12 -7.61 5.45
CA ALA A 73 23.35 -7.40 6.22
C ALA A 73 24.62 -7.20 5.37
N PRO A 74 24.79 -7.87 4.21
CA PRO A 74 25.96 -7.65 3.34
C PRO A 74 25.97 -6.32 2.58
N ASP A 75 24.79 -5.77 2.27
CA ASP A 75 24.64 -4.47 1.59
C ASP A 75 23.43 -3.70 2.17
N PRO A 76 23.61 -2.92 3.24
CA PRO A 76 22.51 -2.20 3.90
C PRO A 76 21.81 -1.18 2.99
N LEU A 77 22.46 -0.73 1.90
CA LEU A 77 21.85 0.21 0.95
C LEU A 77 20.81 -0.48 0.05
N SER A 78 20.84 -1.80 -0.07
CA SER A 78 19.84 -2.57 -0.82
C SER A 78 18.42 -2.49 -0.21
N VAL A 79 18.31 -2.09 1.05
CA VAL A 79 17.03 -1.83 1.74
C VAL A 79 16.18 -0.80 1.01
N LEU A 80 16.81 0.23 0.43
CA LEU A 80 16.15 1.32 -0.30
C LEU A 80 15.66 0.91 -1.69
N ARG A 81 16.11 -0.24 -2.21
CA ARG A 81 15.76 -0.73 -3.55
C ARG A 81 14.40 -1.42 -3.52
N VAL A 82 13.35 -0.61 -3.40
CA VAL A 82 11.95 -1.06 -3.36
C VAL A 82 11.48 -1.69 -4.69
N TRP A 83 12.20 -1.45 -5.79
CA TRP A 83 11.89 -1.98 -7.12
C TRP A 83 12.46 -3.38 -7.38
N GLU A 84 13.43 -3.85 -6.60
CA GLU A 84 14.00 -5.21 -6.73
C GLU A 84 13.08 -6.28 -6.13
N GLY A 85 11.96 -5.85 -5.52
CA GLY A 85 11.05 -6.72 -4.80
C GLY A 85 11.43 -6.86 -3.32
N GLY A 86 10.42 -7.18 -2.52
CA GLY A 86 10.47 -7.37 -1.07
C GLY A 86 9.25 -6.76 -0.41
#